data_AF-A0A966P1S6-F1
#
_entry.id   AF-A0A966P1S6-F1
#
_cell.length_a   1.000
_cell.length_b   1.000
_cell.length_c   1.000
_cell.angle_alpha   90.00
_cell.angle_beta   90.00
_cell.angle_gamma   90.00
#
_symmetry.space_group_name_H-M   'P 1'
#
loop_
_entity.id
_entity.type
_entity.pdbx_description
1 polymer ?
#
loop_
_entity_poly.entity_id
_entity_poly.type
_entity_poly.pdbx_seq_one_letter_code
_entity_poly.pdbx_strand_id
1 'polypeptide(L)'
;MSEASSATVLALACVVSGLMGAVMSRYHFCTMGAFSDWFNMADFGRMRQWFAALAAAIFFTQLMWSQELIHVEPSFYLTPKLTWLSHILGGALFGFGMVLASGCGSKALIRLGNGSLKALVVVLVMGLCAYVTMRGLLAMPRLSLLETQVFELWAAQDLPRLIFGQAIDPQQRMITGLTVSGLLFGTLWIKAGSDRQAHEQVISGLVVGALIAAMWFVSASLGYLDEDPNTLKEGFLATNSKGPESFSFVAPLAYTLDYFILFSDRSKTLSIGIVSVFGMIFGAWIESLFSGRFRLEGFSGLEDTRMHLLGAAMMGIGGVVAFGCTIGQGLSAASLLAASAALCLPAIAGGAWLAMKWQMSRL
;
A
#
# COMPACT_ATOMS: atom_id res chain seq x y z
N MET A 1 -7.67 -15.50 -22.87
CA MET A 1 -8.57 -15.51 -21.70
C MET A 1 -9.79 -14.67 -22.03
N SER A 2 -10.99 -15.00 -21.54
CA SER A 2 -12.20 -14.18 -21.78
C SER A 2 -11.95 -12.75 -21.27
N GLU A 3 -12.12 -11.74 -22.12
CA GLU A 3 -12.09 -10.32 -21.69
C GLU A 3 -13.12 -10.13 -20.58
N ALA A 4 -12.65 -9.85 -19.36
CA ALA A 4 -13.54 -9.60 -18.23
C ALA A 4 -14.14 -8.20 -18.38
N SER A 5 -15.45 -8.07 -18.17
CA SER A 5 -16.07 -6.74 -18.16
C SER A 5 -15.51 -5.87 -17.02
N SER A 6 -15.48 -4.55 -17.21
CA SER A 6 -15.06 -3.60 -16.16
C SER A 6 -15.82 -3.79 -14.85
N ALA A 7 -17.10 -4.18 -14.92
CA ALA A 7 -17.93 -4.46 -13.74
C ALA A 7 -17.42 -5.70 -12.98
N THR A 8 -16.99 -6.74 -13.70
CA THR A 8 -16.43 -7.97 -13.10
C THR A 8 -15.12 -7.66 -12.39
N VAL A 9 -14.22 -6.88 -13.01
CA VAL A 9 -12.95 -6.47 -12.42
C VAL A 9 -13.17 -5.65 -11.14
N LEU A 10 -14.08 -4.68 -11.19
CA LEU A 10 -14.44 -3.86 -10.02
C LEU A 10 -15.09 -4.70 -8.91
N ALA A 11 -15.98 -5.64 -9.25
CA ALA A 11 -16.61 -6.51 -8.26
C ALA A 11 -15.59 -7.41 -7.56
N LEU A 12 -14.67 -8.02 -8.31
CA LEU A 12 -13.59 -8.83 -7.74
C LEU A 12 -12.65 -7.98 -6.89
N ALA A 13 -12.27 -6.79 -7.34
CA ALA A 13 -11.48 -5.86 -6.54
C ALA A 13 -12.19 -5.50 -5.22
N CYS A 14 -13.52 -5.31 -5.24
CA CYS A 14 -14.33 -5.09 -4.04
C CYS A 14 -14.26 -6.28 -3.07
N VAL A 15 -14.40 -7.50 -3.58
CA VAL A 15 -14.33 -8.71 -2.75
C VAL A 15 -12.95 -8.88 -2.14
N VAL A 16 -11.87 -8.76 -2.94
CA VAL A 16 -10.49 -8.91 -2.46
C VAL A 16 -10.15 -7.83 -1.42
N SER A 17 -10.59 -6.59 -1.64
CA SER A 17 -10.40 -5.50 -0.66
C SER A 17 -11.25 -5.66 0.61
N GLY A 18 -12.46 -6.19 0.48
CA GLY A 18 -13.29 -6.62 1.61
C GLY A 18 -12.61 -7.67 2.48
N LEU A 19 -12.08 -8.72 1.86
CA LEU A 19 -11.31 -9.75 2.57
C LEU A 19 -10.07 -9.17 3.24
N MET A 20 -9.34 -8.28 2.56
CA MET A 20 -8.19 -7.57 3.12
C MET A 20 -8.58 -6.77 4.37
N GLY A 21 -9.66 -5.98 4.30
CA GLY A 21 -10.17 -5.20 5.43
C GLY A 21 -10.57 -6.07 6.62
N ALA A 22 -11.30 -7.16 6.37
CA ALA A 22 -11.72 -8.11 7.38
C ALA A 22 -10.53 -8.79 8.07
N VAL A 23 -9.59 -9.36 7.29
CA VAL A 23 -8.40 -10.04 7.82
C VAL A 23 -7.54 -9.08 8.63
N MET A 24 -7.27 -7.89 8.11
CA MET A 24 -6.45 -6.91 8.82
C MET A 24 -7.13 -6.38 10.10
N SER A 25 -8.47 -6.28 10.12
CA SER A 25 -9.24 -5.97 11.34
C SER A 25 -9.14 -7.10 12.36
N ARG A 26 -9.39 -8.35 11.93
CA ARG A 26 -9.39 -9.54 12.77
C ARG A 26 -8.07 -9.74 13.51
N TYR A 27 -6.97 -9.69 12.75
CA TYR A 27 -5.62 -10.01 13.21
C TYR A 27 -4.77 -8.79 13.57
N HIS A 28 -5.41 -7.61 13.71
CA HIS A 28 -4.75 -6.36 14.09
C HIS A 28 -3.50 -6.02 13.27
N PHE A 29 -3.48 -6.35 11.98
CA PHE A 29 -2.36 -6.07 11.09
C PHE A 29 -2.13 -4.55 11.02
N CYS A 30 -0.99 -4.07 11.50
CA CYS A 30 -0.68 -2.65 11.56
C CYS A 30 0.82 -2.41 11.46
N THR A 31 1.26 -1.77 10.39
CA THR A 31 2.68 -1.43 10.20
C THR A 31 3.20 -0.46 11.26
N MET A 32 2.38 0.52 11.68
CA MET A 32 2.76 1.43 12.78
C MET A 32 2.98 0.64 14.08
N GLY A 33 2.09 -0.30 14.38
CA GLY A 33 2.22 -1.18 15.54
C GLY A 33 3.48 -2.04 15.47
N ALA A 34 3.83 -2.57 14.29
CA ALA A 34 5.07 -3.33 14.11
C ALA A 34 6.32 -2.49 14.39
N PHE A 35 6.37 -1.24 13.93
CA PHE A 35 7.49 -0.33 14.24
C PHE A 35 7.53 0.08 15.70
N SER A 36 6.37 0.36 16.32
CA SER A 36 6.31 0.76 17.73
C SER A 36 6.73 -0.38 18.65
N ASP A 37 6.24 -1.59 18.41
CA ASP A 37 6.63 -2.77 19.19
C ASP A 37 8.12 -3.05 19.06
N TRP A 38 8.67 -2.92 17.85
CA TRP A 38 10.09 -3.13 17.63
C TRP A 38 10.97 -2.07 18.31
N PHE A 39 10.66 -0.78 18.12
CA PHE A 39 11.52 0.31 18.62
C PHE A 39 11.35 0.60 20.11
N ASN A 40 10.14 0.45 20.66
CA ASN A 40 9.87 0.82 22.06
C ASN A 40 9.76 -0.39 22.99
N MET A 41 9.25 -1.53 22.50
CA MET A 41 8.96 -2.70 23.35
C MET A 41 9.92 -3.88 23.11
N ALA A 42 10.81 -3.77 22.11
CA ALA A 42 11.68 -4.86 21.65
C ALA A 42 10.93 -6.17 21.29
N ASP A 43 9.63 -6.07 20.97
CA ASP A 43 8.80 -7.21 20.54
C ASP A 43 8.75 -7.26 19.01
N PHE A 44 9.10 -8.43 18.46
CA PHE A 44 9.14 -8.69 17.03
C PHE A 44 7.87 -9.40 16.50
N GLY A 45 6.86 -9.64 17.32
CA GLY A 45 5.65 -10.36 16.93
C GLY A 45 4.92 -9.74 15.74
N ARG A 46 4.51 -8.46 15.84
CA ARG A 46 3.84 -7.75 14.73
C ARG A 46 4.77 -7.52 13.54
N MET A 47 6.08 -7.40 13.77
CA MET A 47 7.06 -7.31 12.69
C MET A 47 7.15 -8.62 11.90
N ARG A 48 7.05 -9.77 12.57
CA ARG A 48 6.98 -11.09 11.93
C ARG A 48 5.75 -11.22 11.04
N GLN A 49 4.58 -10.76 11.51
CA GLN A 49 3.36 -10.73 10.69
C GLN A 49 3.56 -9.90 9.42
N TRP A 50 4.24 -8.75 9.52
CA TRP A 50 4.52 -7.88 8.38
C TRP A 50 5.50 -8.50 7.38
N PHE A 51 6.60 -9.11 7.87
CA PHE A 51 7.55 -9.83 7.01
C PHE A 51 6.94 -11.07 6.36
N ALA A 52 6.05 -11.80 7.05
CA ALA A 52 5.32 -12.92 6.45
C ALA A 52 4.42 -12.45 5.30
N ALA A 53 3.77 -11.30 5.44
CA ALA A 53 3.01 -10.69 4.35
C ALA A 53 3.90 -10.28 3.18
N LEU A 54 5.05 -9.66 3.45
CA LEU A 54 5.99 -9.28 2.40
C LEU A 54 6.52 -10.51 1.65
N ALA A 55 6.94 -11.55 2.38
CA ALA A 55 7.48 -12.78 1.80
C ALA A 55 6.44 -13.51 0.94
N ALA A 56 5.20 -13.62 1.41
CA ALA A 56 4.10 -14.19 0.63
C ALA A 56 3.75 -13.34 -0.59
N ALA A 57 3.69 -12.02 -0.45
CA ALA A 57 3.41 -11.11 -1.57
C ALA A 57 4.46 -11.26 -2.67
N ILE A 58 5.76 -11.28 -2.31
CA ILE A 58 6.87 -11.51 -3.25
C ILE A 58 6.71 -12.88 -3.90
N PHE A 59 6.55 -13.95 -3.11
CA PHE A 59 6.46 -15.32 -3.62
C PHE A 59 5.35 -15.47 -4.65
N PHE A 60 4.11 -15.09 -4.30
CA PHE A 60 2.97 -15.26 -5.21
C PHE A 60 3.04 -14.33 -6.42
N THR A 61 3.46 -13.08 -6.25
CA THR A 61 3.57 -12.13 -7.37
C THR A 61 4.65 -12.56 -8.36
N GLN A 62 5.83 -12.96 -7.88
CA GLN A 62 6.92 -13.43 -8.75
C GLN A 62 6.57 -14.77 -9.42
N LEU A 63 5.86 -15.66 -8.73
CA LEU A 63 5.34 -16.91 -9.30
C LEU A 63 4.40 -16.63 -10.48
N MET A 64 3.39 -15.79 -10.28
CA MET A 64 2.45 -15.42 -11.34
C MET A 64 3.14 -14.69 -12.50
N TRP A 65 4.09 -13.80 -12.20
CA TRP A 65 4.83 -13.06 -13.22
C TRP A 65 5.74 -13.98 -14.05
N SER A 66 6.40 -14.96 -13.41
CA SER A 66 7.24 -15.94 -14.12
C SER A 66 6.45 -16.91 -15.00
N GLN A 67 5.14 -17.05 -14.75
CA GLN A 67 4.24 -17.85 -15.57
C GLN A 67 3.50 -17.00 -16.61
N GLU A 68 3.86 -15.72 -16.74
CA GLU A 68 3.22 -14.76 -17.64
C GLU A 68 1.70 -14.63 -17.41
N LEU A 69 1.24 -14.91 -16.17
CA LEU A 69 -0.16 -14.79 -15.79
C LEU A 69 -0.58 -13.34 -15.53
N ILE A 70 0.38 -12.45 -15.26
CA ILE A 70 0.17 -11.03 -14.97
C ILE A 70 1.10 -10.17 -15.81
N HIS A 71 0.56 -9.10 -16.39
CA HIS A 71 1.31 -8.09 -17.15
C HIS A 71 1.53 -6.86 -16.26
N VAL A 72 2.70 -6.77 -15.62
CA VAL A 72 2.99 -5.74 -14.60
C VAL A 72 4.00 -4.68 -15.08
N GLU A 73 4.65 -4.91 -16.21
CA GLU A 73 5.66 -4.06 -16.84
C GLU A 73 5.26 -2.58 -16.96
N PRO A 74 4.03 -2.22 -17.40
CA PRO A 74 3.61 -0.82 -17.48
C PRO A 74 3.21 -0.22 -16.11
N SER A 75 3.48 -0.91 -15.00
CA SER A 75 3.28 -0.33 -13.67
C SER A 75 4.25 0.83 -13.43
N PHE A 76 3.75 1.88 -12.79
CA PHE A 76 4.58 3.02 -12.35
C PHE A 76 5.69 2.61 -11.37
N TYR A 77 5.59 1.44 -10.72
CA TYR A 77 6.66 0.90 -9.88
C TYR A 77 7.86 0.37 -10.66
N LEU A 78 7.73 0.09 -11.96
CA LEU A 78 8.77 -0.52 -12.78
C LEU A 78 9.43 0.45 -13.77
N THR A 79 9.09 1.74 -13.73
CA THR A 79 9.73 2.72 -14.59
C THR A 79 11.24 2.79 -14.31
N PRO A 80 12.09 3.02 -15.33
CA PRO A 80 13.54 3.14 -15.14
C PRO A 80 13.96 4.44 -14.42
N LYS A 81 13.02 5.32 -14.08
CA LYS A 81 13.27 6.60 -13.42
C LYS A 81 13.07 6.46 -11.92
N LEU A 82 14.17 6.45 -11.16
CA LEU A 82 14.14 6.39 -9.71
C LEU A 82 14.25 7.80 -9.11
N THR A 83 13.12 8.37 -8.67
CA THR A 83 13.04 9.66 -7.97
C THR A 83 13.47 9.53 -6.51
N TRP A 84 14.74 9.20 -6.27
CA TRP A 84 15.27 8.81 -4.95
C TRP A 84 14.92 9.81 -3.83
N LEU A 85 15.03 11.11 -4.10
CA LEU A 85 14.75 12.16 -3.12
C LEU A 85 13.28 12.17 -2.70
N SER A 86 12.38 11.93 -3.66
CA SER A 86 10.94 11.84 -3.42
C SER A 86 10.61 10.64 -2.51
N HIS A 87 11.23 9.48 -2.77
CA HIS A 87 11.02 8.28 -1.95
C HIS A 87 11.52 8.45 -0.51
N ILE A 88 12.67 9.11 -0.31
CA ILE A 88 13.24 9.35 1.02
C ILE A 88 12.45 10.41 1.79
N LEU A 89 12.29 11.61 1.22
CA LEU A 89 11.60 12.71 1.92
C LEU A 89 10.11 12.42 2.11
N GLY A 90 9.45 11.90 1.08
CA GLY A 90 8.05 11.50 1.15
C GLY A 90 7.84 10.35 2.14
N GLY A 91 8.72 9.34 2.11
CA GLY A 91 8.68 8.21 3.04
C GLY A 91 8.85 8.65 4.48
N ALA A 92 9.86 9.48 4.78
CA ALA A 92 10.09 10.01 6.11
C ALA A 92 8.92 10.87 6.62
N LEU A 93 8.37 11.75 5.77
CA LEU A 93 7.21 12.57 6.10
C LEU A 93 5.97 11.71 6.38
N PHE A 94 5.73 10.69 5.56
CA PHE A 94 4.65 9.73 5.74
C PHE A 94 4.79 8.95 7.05
N GLY A 95 6.00 8.44 7.34
CA GLY A 95 6.31 7.70 8.56
C GLY A 95 6.10 8.54 9.82
N PHE A 96 6.54 9.80 9.80
CA PHE A 96 6.31 10.73 10.90
C PHE A 96 4.81 10.98 11.10
N GLY A 97 4.09 11.27 10.02
CA GLY A 97 2.65 11.51 10.05
C GLY A 97 1.85 10.30 10.56
N MET A 98 2.27 9.09 10.21
CA MET A 98 1.67 7.83 10.67
C MET A 98 1.64 7.73 12.20
N VAL A 99 2.70 8.17 12.88
CA VAL A 99 2.79 8.10 14.34
C VAL A 99 1.87 9.14 14.97
N LEU A 100 1.84 10.36 14.43
CA LEU A 100 0.94 11.42 14.90
C LEU A 100 -0.55 11.06 14.71
N ALA A 101 -0.89 10.43 13.58
CA ALA A 101 -2.25 9.98 13.27
C ALA A 101 -2.62 8.64 13.93
N SER A 102 -1.72 8.05 14.73
CA SER A 102 -1.91 6.75 15.39
C SER A 102 -2.26 5.61 14.41
N GLY A 103 -1.67 5.61 13.21
CA GLY A 103 -1.89 4.58 12.17
C GLY A 103 -1.46 5.00 10.75
N CYS A 104 -1.35 4.03 9.84
CA CYS A 104 -1.26 4.28 8.39
C CYS A 104 -2.65 4.45 7.76
N GLY A 105 -2.68 4.83 6.47
CA GLY A 105 -3.92 4.92 5.70
C GLY A 105 -4.77 3.64 5.72
N SER A 106 -4.17 2.45 5.61
CA SER A 106 -4.92 1.19 5.72
C SER A 106 -5.53 0.99 7.09
N LYS A 107 -4.79 1.32 8.17
CA LYS A 107 -5.32 1.24 9.54
C LYS A 107 -6.40 2.28 9.80
N ALA A 108 -6.31 3.46 9.21
CA ALA A 108 -7.35 4.48 9.29
C ALA A 108 -8.65 3.98 8.64
N LEU A 109 -8.58 3.32 7.48
CA LEU A 109 -9.76 2.69 6.85
C LEU A 109 -10.39 1.60 7.71
N ILE A 110 -9.57 0.74 8.31
CA ILE A 110 -10.05 -0.30 9.22
C ILE A 110 -10.72 0.31 10.47
N ARG A 111 -10.08 1.32 11.09
CA ARG A 111 -10.64 2.00 12.26
C ARG A 111 -11.95 2.72 11.93
N LEU A 112 -12.05 3.28 10.72
CA LEU A 112 -13.29 3.87 10.22
C LEU A 112 -14.40 2.82 10.13
N GLY A 113 -14.11 1.65 9.55
CA GLY A 113 -15.04 0.51 9.53
C GLY A 113 -15.46 0.04 10.93
N ASN A 114 -14.56 0.11 11.91
CA ASN A 114 -14.84 -0.28 13.30
C ASN A 114 -15.64 0.77 14.09
N GLY A 115 -15.94 1.95 13.50
CA GLY A 115 -16.76 3.00 14.11
C GLY A 115 -16.01 4.24 14.60
N SER A 116 -14.71 4.40 14.28
CA SER A 116 -13.94 5.57 14.75
C SER A 116 -14.20 6.81 13.90
N LEU A 117 -14.86 7.83 14.49
CA LEU A 117 -15.02 9.16 13.87
C LEU A 117 -13.67 9.89 13.73
N LYS A 118 -12.70 9.60 14.61
CA LYS A 118 -11.33 10.13 14.46
C LYS A 118 -10.73 9.71 13.12
N ALA A 119 -10.90 8.43 12.78
CA ALA A 119 -10.37 7.86 11.56
C ALA A 119 -11.05 8.43 10.30
N LEU A 120 -12.35 8.77 10.39
CA LEU A 120 -13.05 9.48 9.31
C LEU A 120 -12.33 10.79 8.97
N VAL A 121 -12.07 11.62 9.98
CA VAL A 121 -11.38 12.90 9.79
C VAL A 121 -9.97 12.70 9.23
N VAL A 122 -9.22 11.71 9.74
CA VAL A 122 -7.88 11.38 9.20
C VAL A 122 -7.95 11.00 7.73
N VAL A 123 -8.90 10.14 7.34
CA VAL A 123 -9.06 9.69 5.94
C VAL A 123 -9.43 10.87 5.02
N LEU A 124 -10.34 11.75 5.45
CA LEU A 124 -10.73 12.93 4.67
C LEU A 124 -9.56 13.90 4.49
N VAL A 125 -8.84 14.23 5.56
CA VAL A 125 -7.71 15.18 5.50
C VAL A 125 -6.54 14.61 4.72
N MET A 126 -6.21 13.33 4.93
CA MET A 126 -5.19 12.65 4.15
C MET A 126 -5.55 12.62 2.67
N GLY A 127 -6.81 12.30 2.32
CA GLY A 127 -7.29 12.32 0.94
C GLY A 127 -7.24 13.71 0.31
N LEU A 128 -7.64 14.76 1.04
CA LEU A 128 -7.58 16.15 0.59
C LEU A 128 -6.13 16.58 0.33
N CYS A 129 -5.23 16.35 1.29
CA CYS A 129 -3.82 16.67 1.14
C CYS A 129 -3.18 15.88 -0.02
N ALA A 130 -3.52 14.60 -0.17
CA ALA A 130 -3.07 13.80 -1.30
C ALA A 130 -3.57 14.39 -2.63
N TYR A 131 -4.84 14.83 -2.70
CA TYR A 131 -5.39 15.48 -3.90
C TYR A 131 -4.65 16.79 -4.23
N VAL A 132 -4.40 17.64 -3.23
CA VAL A 132 -3.65 18.90 -3.38
C VAL A 132 -2.21 18.66 -3.83
N THR A 133 -1.56 17.57 -3.37
CA THR A 133 -0.20 17.21 -3.79
C THR A 133 -0.14 16.58 -5.18
N MET A 134 -1.17 15.82 -5.57
CA MET A 134 -1.22 15.23 -6.91
C MET A 134 -1.55 16.25 -8.00
N ARG A 135 -2.57 17.08 -7.79
CA ARG A 135 -3.16 17.95 -8.83
C ARG A 135 -3.32 19.42 -8.43
N GLY A 136 -3.08 19.76 -7.17
CA GLY A 136 -3.29 21.10 -6.64
C GLY A 136 -2.01 21.92 -6.49
N LEU A 137 -2.02 22.83 -5.51
CA LEU A 137 -0.95 23.79 -5.24
C LEU A 137 0.42 23.14 -5.00
N LEU A 138 0.44 21.99 -4.34
CA LEU A 138 1.68 21.26 -4.01
C LEU A 138 2.20 20.41 -5.16
N ALA A 139 1.47 20.30 -6.28
CA ALA A 139 1.93 19.55 -7.45
C ALA A 139 3.12 20.23 -8.13
N MET A 140 3.08 21.55 -8.28
CA MET A 140 4.17 22.31 -8.90
C MET A 140 5.52 22.14 -8.19
N PRO A 141 5.65 22.39 -6.87
CA PRO A 141 6.92 22.21 -6.17
C PRO A 141 7.36 20.73 -6.14
N ARG A 142 6.42 19.77 -6.07
CA ARG A 142 6.75 18.34 -6.18
C ARG A 142 7.42 18.03 -7.52
N LEU A 143 6.79 18.45 -8.62
CA LEU A 143 7.27 18.18 -9.98
C LEU A 143 8.58 18.90 -10.28
N SER A 144 8.75 20.15 -9.83
CA SER A 144 9.92 20.97 -10.15
C SER A 144 11.14 20.71 -9.25
N LEU A 145 10.93 20.37 -7.97
CA LEU A 145 12.04 20.20 -7.02
C LEU A 145 12.37 18.73 -6.74
N LEU A 146 11.35 17.89 -6.58
CA LEU A 146 11.53 16.52 -6.09
C LEU A 146 11.63 15.50 -7.21
N GLU A 147 10.77 15.64 -8.23
CA GLU A 147 10.74 14.72 -9.38
C GLU A 147 11.77 15.06 -10.46
N THR A 148 12.50 16.17 -10.33
CA THR A 148 13.68 16.47 -11.17
C THR A 148 14.92 15.69 -10.72
N GLN A 149 14.97 15.24 -9.47
CA GLN A 149 16.08 14.48 -8.91
C GLN A 149 15.91 12.99 -9.21
N VAL A 150 16.23 12.60 -10.45
CA VAL A 150 16.06 11.25 -10.97
C VAL A 150 17.40 10.57 -11.17
N PHE A 151 17.52 9.35 -10.67
CA PHE A 151 18.51 8.41 -11.20
C PHE A 151 17.87 7.62 -12.34
N GLU A 152 18.37 7.82 -13.56
CA GLU A 152 17.98 6.98 -14.69
C GLU A 152 18.74 5.66 -14.59
N LEU A 153 17.98 4.59 -14.37
CA LEU A 153 18.50 3.24 -14.31
C LEU A 153 18.61 2.70 -15.74
N TRP A 154 19.57 1.80 -15.91
CA TRP A 154 19.83 1.14 -17.18
C TRP A 154 18.77 0.10 -17.56
N ALA A 155 17.86 -0.24 -16.65
CA ALA A 155 16.71 -1.11 -16.86
C ALA A 155 15.53 -0.64 -15.99
N ALA A 156 14.37 -1.30 -16.12
CA ALA A 156 13.28 -1.17 -15.16
C ALA A 156 13.79 -1.44 -13.73
N GLN A 157 13.21 -0.74 -12.76
CA GLN A 157 13.74 -0.68 -11.39
C GLN A 157 13.43 -1.92 -10.52
N ASP A 158 13.16 -3.09 -11.11
CA ASP A 158 13.04 -4.35 -10.38
C ASP A 158 14.39 -5.07 -10.19
N LEU A 159 14.56 -5.67 -9.02
CA LEU A 159 15.80 -6.34 -8.62
C LEU A 159 16.31 -7.40 -9.64
N PRO A 160 15.47 -8.28 -10.22
CA PRO A 160 15.94 -9.24 -11.22
C PRO A 160 16.60 -8.56 -12.42
N ARG A 161 15.98 -7.52 -12.99
CA ARG A 161 16.54 -6.80 -14.13
C ARG A 161 17.82 -6.05 -13.76
N LEU A 162 17.87 -5.46 -12.57
CA LEU A 162 19.07 -4.78 -12.06
C LEU A 162 20.26 -5.71 -11.78
N ILE A 163 20.05 -7.03 -11.69
CA ILE A 163 21.11 -8.02 -11.49
C ILE A 163 21.50 -8.68 -12.82
N PHE A 164 20.50 -9.11 -13.61
CA PHE A 164 20.73 -10.01 -14.74
C PHE A 164 20.72 -9.34 -16.12
N GLY A 165 20.13 -8.15 -16.27
CA GLY A 165 20.00 -7.51 -17.58
C GLY A 165 18.59 -6.99 -17.86
N GLN A 166 18.40 -6.35 -19.02
CA GLN A 166 17.05 -6.00 -19.49
C GLN A 166 16.28 -7.25 -19.97
N ALA A 167 16.97 -8.14 -20.68
CA ALA A 167 16.45 -9.43 -21.12
C ALA A 167 16.65 -10.44 -19.99
N ILE A 168 15.59 -10.70 -19.24
CA ILE A 168 15.59 -11.69 -18.17
C ILE A 168 14.66 -12.84 -18.52
N ASP A 169 15.13 -14.05 -18.26
CA ASP A 169 14.31 -15.25 -18.44
C ASP A 169 13.32 -15.39 -17.26
N PRO A 170 12.12 -15.96 -17.48
CA PRO A 170 11.16 -16.20 -16.41
C PRO A 170 11.73 -17.02 -15.25
N GLN A 171 12.69 -17.91 -15.52
CA GLN A 171 13.40 -18.67 -14.49
C GLN A 171 14.27 -17.80 -13.58
N GLN A 172 15.00 -16.81 -14.12
CA GLN A 172 15.83 -15.90 -13.33
C GLN A 172 14.96 -15.03 -12.40
N ARG A 173 13.80 -14.59 -12.90
CA ARG A 173 12.79 -13.89 -12.10
C ARG A 173 12.30 -14.77 -10.93
N MET A 174 11.90 -16.00 -11.22
CA MET A 174 11.45 -16.96 -10.21
C MET A 174 12.54 -17.21 -9.16
N ILE A 175 13.79 -17.47 -9.58
CA ILE A 175 14.90 -17.75 -8.67
C ILE A 175 15.13 -16.55 -7.73
N THR A 176 15.07 -15.33 -8.25
CA THR A 176 15.21 -14.11 -7.43
C THR A 176 14.07 -13.99 -6.42
N GLY A 177 12.81 -14.17 -6.86
CA GLY A 177 11.64 -14.16 -6.00
C GLY A 177 11.69 -15.22 -4.90
N LEU A 178 12.06 -16.46 -5.24
CA LEU A 178 12.24 -17.56 -4.29
C LEU A 178 13.37 -17.29 -3.31
N THR A 179 14.49 -16.76 -3.78
CA THR A 179 15.64 -16.44 -2.93
C THR A 179 15.28 -15.35 -1.93
N VAL A 180 14.70 -14.23 -2.37
CA VAL A 180 14.32 -13.12 -1.49
C VAL A 180 13.21 -13.54 -0.52
N SER A 181 12.15 -14.16 -1.02
CA SER A 181 11.04 -14.63 -0.18
C SER A 181 11.50 -15.71 0.81
N GLY A 182 12.36 -16.64 0.40
CA GLY A 182 12.95 -17.68 1.24
C GLY A 182 13.87 -17.13 2.32
N LEU A 183 14.70 -16.12 2.02
CA LEU A 183 15.50 -15.40 3.01
C LEU A 183 14.61 -14.70 4.04
N LEU A 184 13.56 -14.00 3.58
CA LEU A 184 12.59 -13.36 4.48
C LEU A 184 11.91 -14.38 5.38
N PHE A 185 11.39 -15.49 4.83
CA PHE A 185 10.82 -16.57 5.62
C PHE A 185 11.83 -17.16 6.60
N GLY A 186 13.06 -17.42 6.18
CA GLY A 186 14.13 -17.95 7.03
C GLY A 186 14.39 -17.08 8.27
N THR A 187 14.40 -15.75 8.11
CA THR A 187 14.57 -14.82 9.25
C THR A 187 13.39 -14.86 10.24
N LEU A 188 12.18 -15.23 9.79
CA LEU A 188 11.00 -15.37 10.64
C LEU A 188 11.05 -16.63 11.50
N TRP A 189 11.52 -17.74 10.93
CA TRP A 189 11.61 -19.03 11.63
C TRP A 189 12.70 -19.05 12.70
N ILE A 190 13.82 -18.34 12.49
CA ILE A 190 14.91 -18.25 13.48
C ILE A 190 14.46 -17.57 14.80
N LYS A 191 13.41 -16.74 14.76
CA LYS A 191 12.86 -16.04 15.93
C LYS A 191 11.45 -16.49 16.33
N ALA A 192 10.90 -17.51 15.67
CA ALA A 192 9.57 -17.99 15.99
C ALA A 192 9.61 -19.03 17.11
N GLY A 193 9.23 -18.64 18.33
CA GLY A 193 8.83 -19.61 19.34
C GLY A 193 7.62 -20.44 18.88
N SER A 194 7.46 -21.65 19.43
CA SER A 194 6.39 -22.63 19.12
C SER A 194 4.98 -22.20 19.59
N ASP A 195 4.74 -20.91 19.82
CA ASP A 195 3.51 -20.44 20.45
C ASP A 195 2.37 -20.28 19.43
N ARG A 196 1.13 -20.49 19.88
CA ARG A 196 -0.07 -20.33 19.05
C ARG A 196 -0.17 -18.92 18.46
N GLN A 197 0.19 -17.90 19.23
CA GLN A 197 0.19 -16.50 18.77
C GLN A 197 1.16 -16.27 17.61
N ALA A 198 2.28 -17.02 17.58
CA ALA A 198 3.23 -16.97 16.48
C ALA A 198 2.63 -17.47 15.18
N HIS A 199 1.89 -18.57 15.25
CA HIS A 199 1.27 -19.18 14.08
C HIS A 199 0.19 -18.26 13.51
N GLU A 200 -0.64 -17.64 14.36
CA GLU A 200 -1.67 -16.69 13.92
C GLU A 200 -1.06 -15.45 13.24
N GLN A 201 0.07 -14.94 13.74
CA GLN A 201 0.81 -13.84 13.11
C GLN A 201 1.36 -14.23 11.73
N VAL A 202 1.95 -15.42 11.59
CA VAL A 202 2.46 -15.87 10.28
C VAL A 202 1.32 -16.10 9.30
N ILE A 203 0.27 -16.82 9.70
CA ILE A 203 -0.89 -17.11 8.84
C ILE A 203 -1.56 -15.83 8.37
N SER A 204 -1.82 -14.89 9.28
CA SER A 204 -2.44 -13.61 8.90
C SER A 204 -1.55 -12.80 7.95
N GLY A 205 -0.22 -12.82 8.14
CA GLY A 205 0.73 -12.27 7.20
C GLY A 205 0.63 -12.92 5.82
N LEU A 206 0.70 -14.26 5.75
CA LEU A 206 0.58 -15.03 4.51
C LEU A 206 -0.70 -14.68 3.74
N VAL A 207 -1.84 -14.59 4.44
CA VAL A 207 -3.13 -14.22 3.84
C VAL A 207 -3.10 -12.80 3.28
N VAL A 208 -2.56 -11.83 4.04
CA VAL A 208 -2.40 -10.45 3.57
C VAL A 208 -1.52 -10.38 2.32
N GLY A 209 -0.39 -11.11 2.30
CA GLY A 209 0.49 -11.18 1.13
C GLY A 209 -0.16 -11.85 -0.09
N ALA A 210 -0.93 -12.92 0.13
CA ALA A 210 -1.71 -13.56 -0.92
C ALA A 210 -2.78 -12.63 -1.49
N LEU A 211 -3.43 -11.79 -0.66
CA LEU A 211 -4.41 -10.79 -1.13
C LEU A 211 -3.77 -9.66 -1.95
N ILE A 212 -2.54 -9.25 -1.62
CA ILE A 212 -1.75 -8.30 -2.44
C ILE A 212 -1.52 -8.89 -3.84
N ALA A 213 -1.11 -10.15 -3.91
CA ALA A 213 -0.94 -10.88 -5.16
C ALA A 213 -2.27 -11.07 -5.90
N ALA A 214 -3.35 -11.41 -5.19
CA ALA A 214 -4.68 -11.53 -5.79
C ALA A 214 -5.15 -10.22 -6.42
N MET A 215 -4.85 -9.07 -5.82
CA MET A 215 -5.17 -7.77 -6.42
C MET A 215 -4.32 -7.51 -7.68
N TRP A 216 -3.04 -7.90 -7.68
CA TRP A 216 -2.23 -7.90 -8.91
C TRP A 216 -2.86 -8.77 -9.99
N PHE A 217 -3.35 -9.97 -9.66
CA PHE A 217 -4.04 -10.82 -10.62
C PHE A 217 -5.31 -10.16 -11.17
N VAL A 218 -6.13 -9.54 -10.32
CA VAL A 218 -7.34 -8.83 -10.76
C VAL A 218 -7.00 -7.66 -11.70
N SER A 219 -6.00 -6.84 -11.37
CA SER A 219 -5.68 -5.66 -12.18
C SER A 219 -4.84 -5.98 -13.42
N ALA A 220 -3.82 -6.82 -13.28
CA ALA A 220 -2.79 -7.07 -14.30
C ALA A 220 -3.05 -8.31 -15.17
N SER A 221 -4.04 -9.15 -14.81
CA SER A 221 -4.47 -10.30 -15.63
C SER A 221 -5.88 -10.07 -16.16
N LEU A 222 -6.86 -9.94 -15.25
CA LEU A 222 -8.27 -9.82 -15.65
C LEU A 222 -8.63 -8.42 -16.17
N GLY A 223 -7.95 -7.39 -15.66
CA GLY A 223 -8.11 -6.01 -16.11
C GLY A 223 -7.26 -5.66 -17.33
N TYR A 224 -6.39 -6.55 -17.79
CA TYR A 224 -5.52 -6.30 -18.93
C TYR A 224 -6.29 -6.43 -20.25
N LEU A 225 -6.10 -5.46 -21.14
CA LEU A 225 -6.63 -5.43 -22.50
C LEU A 225 -5.48 -5.31 -23.48
N ASP A 226 -5.40 -6.26 -24.42
CA ASP A 226 -4.42 -6.21 -25.52
C ASP A 226 -4.66 -4.99 -26.43
N GLU A 227 -5.93 -4.66 -26.70
CA GLU A 227 -6.31 -3.48 -27.49
C GLU A 227 -7.47 -2.72 -26.84
N ASP A 228 -7.21 -1.49 -26.36
CA ASP A 228 -8.27 -0.61 -25.88
C ASP A 228 -9.13 -0.10 -27.06
N PRO A 229 -10.48 -0.27 -27.03
CA PRO A 229 -11.38 0.16 -28.11
C PRO A 229 -11.28 1.64 -28.50
N ASN A 230 -10.81 2.50 -27.59
CA ASN A 230 -10.73 3.94 -27.80
C ASN A 230 -9.33 4.41 -28.21
N THR A 231 -8.28 3.69 -27.82
CA THR A 231 -6.89 4.15 -28.03
C THR A 231 -6.06 3.23 -28.92
N LEU A 232 -6.55 2.03 -29.24
CA LEU A 232 -5.86 1.01 -30.04
C LEU A 232 -4.46 0.68 -29.50
N LYS A 233 -4.32 0.72 -28.17
CA LYS A 233 -3.10 0.43 -27.42
C LYS A 233 -3.44 -0.45 -26.22
N GLU A 234 -2.45 -1.16 -25.70
CA GLU A 234 -2.56 -1.92 -24.46
C GLU A 234 -3.14 -1.02 -23.34
N GLY A 235 -4.14 -1.55 -22.65
CA GLY A 235 -4.91 -0.80 -21.66
C GLY A 235 -5.21 -1.62 -20.41
N PHE A 236 -5.56 -0.93 -19.33
CA PHE A 236 -5.96 -1.55 -18.08
C PHE A 236 -7.33 -1.03 -17.65
N LEU A 237 -8.28 -1.94 -17.49
CA LEU A 237 -9.65 -1.63 -17.12
C LEU A 237 -9.74 -1.09 -15.70
N ALA A 238 -10.48 0.01 -15.57
CA ALA A 238 -10.85 0.61 -14.29
C ALA A 238 -9.65 0.91 -13.36
N THR A 239 -8.49 1.28 -13.91
CA THR A 239 -7.34 1.77 -13.12
C THR A 239 -7.19 3.28 -13.26
N ASN A 240 -6.78 3.95 -12.18
CA ASN A 240 -6.54 5.40 -12.22
C ASN A 240 -5.12 5.74 -12.73
N SER A 241 -4.19 4.81 -12.57
CA SER A 241 -2.79 4.94 -12.98
C SER A 241 -2.56 4.69 -14.48
N LYS A 242 -3.58 4.23 -15.23
CA LYS A 242 -3.45 3.75 -16.62
C LYS A 242 -2.47 2.59 -16.79
N GLY A 243 -2.19 1.90 -15.69
CA GLY A 243 -1.35 0.71 -15.63
C GLY A 243 -1.89 -0.24 -14.57
N PRO A 244 -1.23 -1.38 -14.36
CA PRO A 244 -1.59 -2.35 -13.35
C PRO A 244 -1.23 -1.78 -11.98
N GLU A 245 -2.17 -1.90 -11.04
CA GLU A 245 -2.06 -1.40 -9.67
C GLU A 245 -2.52 -2.47 -8.67
N SER A 246 -1.82 -2.56 -7.54
CA SER A 246 -2.28 -3.31 -6.36
C SER A 246 -2.58 -2.35 -5.21
N PHE A 247 -2.76 -2.85 -4.00
CA PHE A 247 -3.23 -2.06 -2.86
C PHE A 247 -2.33 -0.86 -2.55
N SER A 248 -2.94 0.31 -2.46
CA SER A 248 -2.38 1.55 -1.93
C SER A 248 -3.53 2.37 -1.34
N PHE A 249 -3.26 3.23 -0.35
CA PHE A 249 -4.32 3.90 0.41
C PHE A 249 -4.07 5.39 0.60
N VAL A 250 -3.34 6.02 -0.33
CA VAL A 250 -3.12 7.47 -0.34
C VAL A 250 -3.79 8.08 -1.57
N ALA A 251 -3.30 7.77 -2.77
CA ALA A 251 -3.93 8.24 -4.01
C ALA A 251 -5.39 7.77 -4.16
N PRO A 252 -5.76 6.52 -3.81
CA PRO A 252 -7.16 6.09 -3.87
C PRO A 252 -8.12 6.88 -2.98
N LEU A 253 -7.66 7.44 -1.86
CA LEU A 253 -8.49 8.32 -1.03
C LEU A 253 -8.78 9.64 -1.74
N ALA A 254 -7.77 10.22 -2.37
CA ALA A 254 -7.93 11.41 -3.18
C ALA A 254 -8.85 11.16 -4.39
N TYR A 255 -8.72 10.00 -5.06
CA TYR A 255 -9.63 9.62 -6.16
C TYR A 255 -11.06 9.40 -5.67
N THR A 256 -11.24 8.87 -4.47
CA THR A 256 -12.57 8.70 -3.86
C THR A 256 -13.21 10.06 -3.59
N LEU A 257 -12.45 11.02 -3.06
CA LEU A 257 -12.94 12.40 -2.85
C LEU A 257 -13.24 13.09 -4.18
N ASP A 258 -12.35 12.99 -5.17
CA ASP A 258 -12.54 13.54 -6.52
C ASP A 258 -13.82 12.99 -7.17
N TYR A 259 -14.04 11.68 -7.06
CA TYR A 259 -15.25 11.01 -7.56
C TYR A 259 -16.52 11.50 -6.86
N PHE A 260 -16.50 11.71 -5.54
CA PHE A 260 -17.67 12.23 -4.82
C PHE A 260 -17.97 13.70 -5.15
N ILE A 261 -16.92 14.53 -5.23
CA ILE A 261 -17.08 15.96 -5.51
C ILE A 261 -17.59 16.16 -6.94
N LEU A 262 -17.09 15.36 -7.90
CA LEU A 262 -17.40 15.48 -9.32
C LEU A 262 -18.26 14.32 -9.84
N PHE A 263 -19.15 13.77 -9.00
CA PHE A 263 -19.94 12.59 -9.32
C PHE A 263 -20.81 12.74 -10.59
N SER A 264 -21.27 13.98 -10.88
CA SER A 264 -22.06 14.28 -12.08
C SER A 264 -21.23 14.27 -13.37
N ASP A 265 -19.90 14.32 -13.28
CA ASP A 265 -19.01 14.32 -14.43
C ASP A 265 -18.79 12.89 -14.92
N ARG A 266 -19.31 12.56 -16.11
CA ARG A 266 -19.19 11.22 -16.70
C ARG A 266 -17.75 10.83 -17.04
N SER A 267 -16.81 11.78 -17.06
CA SER A 267 -15.38 11.46 -17.20
C SER A 267 -14.79 10.81 -15.95
N LYS A 268 -15.46 10.89 -14.81
CA LYS A 268 -15.05 10.25 -13.55
C LYS A 268 -15.67 8.87 -13.43
N THR A 269 -14.85 7.85 -13.64
CA THR A 269 -15.26 6.46 -13.53
C THR A 269 -14.78 5.84 -12.21
N LEU A 270 -15.50 4.80 -11.76
CA LEU A 270 -15.05 3.99 -10.64
C LEU A 270 -13.78 3.24 -11.02
N SER A 271 -12.82 3.21 -10.10
CA SER A 271 -11.56 2.51 -10.28
C SER A 271 -11.35 1.43 -9.21
N ILE A 272 -10.44 0.50 -9.47
CA ILE A 272 -9.96 -0.52 -8.53
C ILE A 272 -9.51 0.15 -7.22
N GLY A 273 -8.71 1.21 -7.30
CA GLY A 273 -8.35 2.03 -6.13
C GLY A 273 -9.57 2.53 -5.32
N ILE A 274 -10.55 3.17 -5.97
CA ILE A 274 -11.74 3.70 -5.28
C ILE A 274 -12.53 2.58 -4.60
N VAL A 275 -12.79 1.50 -5.33
CA VAL A 275 -13.52 0.34 -4.79
C VAL A 275 -12.74 -0.32 -3.64
N SER A 276 -11.41 -0.34 -3.72
CA SER A 276 -10.56 -0.88 -2.64
C SER A 276 -10.69 -0.12 -1.33
N VAL A 277 -10.94 1.19 -1.38
CA VAL A 277 -11.20 2.01 -0.19
C VAL A 277 -12.49 1.56 0.49
N PHE A 278 -13.58 1.42 -0.27
CA PHE A 278 -14.87 0.98 0.28
C PHE A 278 -14.84 -0.46 0.75
N GLY A 279 -14.24 -1.37 -0.03
CA GLY A 279 -14.13 -2.77 0.36
C GLY A 279 -13.37 -2.92 1.67
N MET A 280 -12.24 -2.22 1.84
CA MET A 280 -11.51 -2.22 3.12
C MET A 280 -12.37 -1.77 4.31
N ILE A 281 -13.13 -0.68 4.16
CA ILE A 281 -14.02 -0.16 5.22
C ILE A 281 -15.12 -1.18 5.52
N PHE A 282 -15.79 -1.69 4.48
CA PHE A 282 -16.91 -2.61 4.60
C PHE A 282 -16.51 -3.96 5.18
N GLY A 283 -15.37 -4.50 4.74
CA GLY A 283 -14.78 -5.72 5.28
C GLY A 283 -14.42 -5.60 6.76
N ALA A 284 -13.79 -4.49 7.15
CA ALA A 284 -13.52 -4.21 8.55
C ALA A 284 -14.80 -4.03 9.37
N TRP A 285 -15.80 -3.33 8.83
CA TRP A 285 -17.09 -3.15 9.48
C TRP A 285 -17.79 -4.48 9.75
N ILE A 286 -17.91 -5.35 8.74
CA ILE A 286 -18.47 -6.70 8.89
C ILE A 286 -17.73 -7.48 9.98
N GLU A 287 -16.40 -7.48 9.95
CA GLU A 287 -15.59 -8.18 10.96
C GLU A 287 -15.80 -7.60 12.36
N SER A 288 -15.93 -6.28 12.49
CA SER A 288 -16.18 -5.61 13.76
C SER A 288 -17.54 -5.97 14.36
N LEU A 289 -18.56 -6.18 13.52
CA LEU A 289 -19.89 -6.65 13.94
C LEU A 289 -19.83 -8.10 14.42
N PHE A 290 -19.20 -8.99 13.63
CA PHE A 290 -19.06 -10.40 14.02
C PHE A 290 -18.22 -10.61 15.28
N SER A 291 -17.22 -9.76 15.51
CA SER A 291 -16.38 -9.82 16.70
C SER A 291 -16.95 -9.06 17.90
N GLY A 292 -18.08 -8.36 17.75
CA GLY A 292 -18.68 -7.55 18.82
C GLY A 292 -17.83 -6.35 19.24
N ARG A 293 -16.96 -5.85 18.35
CA ARG A 293 -15.98 -4.78 18.63
C ARG A 293 -16.37 -3.42 18.03
N PHE A 294 -17.49 -3.35 17.32
CA PHE A 294 -17.97 -2.10 16.75
C PHE A 294 -18.29 -1.08 17.85
N ARG A 295 -17.65 0.10 17.79
CA ARG A 295 -17.90 1.17 18.75
C ARG A 295 -17.71 2.54 18.09
N LEU A 296 -18.68 3.43 18.31
CA LEU A 296 -18.57 4.82 17.91
C LEU A 296 -17.61 5.56 18.85
N GLU A 297 -16.47 6.01 18.31
CA GLU A 297 -15.42 6.69 19.07
C GLU A 297 -15.07 8.05 18.44
N GLY A 298 -15.26 9.13 19.20
CA GLY A 298 -14.87 10.50 18.84
C GLY A 298 -13.52 10.93 19.44
N PHE A 299 -13.08 12.15 19.13
CA PHE A 299 -11.87 12.78 19.71
C PHE A 299 -11.97 12.97 21.22
N SER A 300 -10.86 12.77 21.93
CA SER A 300 -10.80 12.97 23.40
C SER A 300 -10.48 14.41 23.80
N GLY A 301 -9.88 15.20 22.89
CA GLY A 301 -9.53 16.61 23.16
C GLY A 301 -8.90 17.34 21.97
N LEU A 302 -8.57 18.61 22.18
CA LEU A 302 -8.01 19.49 21.14
C LEU A 302 -6.62 19.03 20.68
N GLU A 303 -5.76 18.63 21.60
CA GLU A 303 -4.41 18.17 21.25
C GLU A 303 -4.45 16.88 20.42
N ASP A 304 -5.29 15.92 20.81
CA ASP A 304 -5.53 14.68 20.06
C ASP A 304 -6.00 15.00 18.64
N THR A 305 -6.94 15.93 18.50
CA THR A 305 -7.44 16.39 17.19
C THR A 305 -6.32 17.03 16.36
N ARG A 306 -5.53 17.94 16.94
CA ARG A 306 -4.42 18.61 16.26
C ARG A 306 -3.38 17.61 15.73
N MET A 307 -3.00 16.63 16.55
CA MET A 307 -2.00 15.63 16.15
C MET A 307 -2.52 14.74 15.01
N HIS A 308 -3.78 14.31 15.08
CA HIS A 308 -4.37 13.50 14.02
C HIS A 308 -4.52 14.29 12.70
N LEU A 309 -4.90 15.57 12.76
CA LEU A 309 -4.98 16.43 11.58
C LEU A 309 -3.61 16.67 10.94
N LEU A 310 -2.61 17.01 11.75
CA LEU A 310 -1.24 17.21 11.27
C LEU A 310 -0.67 15.92 10.69
N GLY A 311 -0.86 14.80 11.39
CA GLY A 311 -0.45 13.47 10.93
C GLY A 311 -1.10 13.08 9.61
N ALA A 312 -2.42 13.28 9.48
CA ALA A 312 -3.16 13.02 8.25
C ALA A 312 -2.64 13.85 7.06
N ALA A 313 -2.36 15.14 7.29
CA ALA A 313 -1.80 16.02 6.26
C ALA A 313 -0.40 15.55 5.81
N MET A 314 0.48 15.23 6.77
CA MET A 314 1.83 14.71 6.50
C MET A 314 1.78 13.37 5.75
N MET A 315 0.85 12.48 6.10
CA MET A 315 0.63 11.21 5.39
C MET A 315 0.11 11.43 3.96
N GLY A 316 -0.83 12.37 3.77
CA GLY A 316 -1.36 12.68 2.44
C GLY A 316 -0.28 13.21 1.50
N ILE A 317 0.48 14.21 1.96
CA ILE A 317 1.58 14.82 1.19
C ILE A 317 2.70 13.80 0.98
N GLY A 318 3.18 13.20 2.07
CA GLY A 318 4.32 12.28 2.05
C GLY A 318 4.05 11.03 1.23
N GLY A 319 2.82 10.50 1.29
CA GLY A 319 2.45 9.30 0.55
C GLY A 319 2.33 9.53 -0.96
N VAL A 320 1.95 10.73 -1.41
CA VAL A 320 1.98 11.09 -2.84
C VAL A 320 3.42 11.29 -3.30
N VAL A 321 4.21 12.03 -2.52
CA VAL A 321 5.64 12.27 -2.84
C VAL A 321 6.42 10.95 -2.87
N ALA A 322 6.13 10.02 -1.98
CA ALA A 322 6.76 8.70 -1.96
C ALA A 322 6.22 7.71 -2.99
N PHE A 323 5.23 8.08 -3.80
CA PHE A 323 4.51 7.18 -4.72
C PHE A 323 3.88 5.96 -4.01
N GLY A 324 3.51 6.10 -2.73
CA GLY A 324 2.77 5.09 -1.98
C GLY A 324 2.89 5.21 -0.47
N CYS A 325 2.17 4.32 0.22
CA CYS A 325 2.21 4.17 1.67
C CYS A 325 2.92 2.86 2.08
N THR A 326 2.83 2.50 3.35
CA THR A 326 3.33 1.22 3.87
C THR A 326 2.75 -0.02 3.21
N ILE A 327 1.55 0.05 2.61
CA ILE A 327 1.03 -1.05 1.79
C ILE A 327 1.46 -0.88 0.33
N GLY A 328 1.33 0.33 -0.23
CA GLY A 328 1.70 0.62 -1.63
C GLY A 328 3.18 0.37 -1.91
N GLN A 329 4.09 1.15 -1.31
CA GLN A 329 5.52 0.91 -1.46
C GLN A 329 5.98 -0.31 -0.66
N GLY A 330 5.40 -0.53 0.53
CA GLY A 330 5.91 -1.54 1.44
C GLY A 330 5.55 -2.98 1.14
N LEU A 331 4.40 -3.25 0.50
CA LEU A 331 3.99 -4.59 0.09
C LEU A 331 3.82 -4.70 -1.42
N SER A 332 3.10 -3.77 -2.06
CA SER A 332 2.78 -3.86 -3.50
C SER A 332 3.99 -3.60 -4.41
N ALA A 333 4.78 -2.55 -4.16
CA ALA A 333 6.01 -2.30 -4.91
C ALA A 333 7.11 -3.31 -4.53
N ALA A 334 7.19 -3.64 -3.24
CA ALA A 334 8.15 -4.61 -2.74
C ALA A 334 7.88 -6.03 -3.29
N SER A 335 6.62 -6.41 -3.57
CA SER A 335 6.29 -7.69 -4.19
C SER A 335 6.79 -7.80 -5.64
N LEU A 336 6.94 -6.66 -6.32
CA LEU A 336 7.60 -6.55 -7.61
C LEU A 336 9.14 -6.46 -7.50
N LEU A 337 9.68 -6.49 -6.28
CA LEU A 337 11.10 -6.26 -5.97
C LEU A 337 11.61 -4.91 -6.50
N ALA A 338 10.76 -3.88 -6.48
CA ALA A 338 11.12 -2.55 -6.94
C ALA A 338 12.14 -1.88 -6.01
N ALA A 339 13.17 -1.25 -6.59
CA ALA A 339 14.20 -0.50 -5.89
C ALA A 339 13.62 0.69 -5.09
N SER A 340 12.51 1.27 -5.57
CA SER A 340 11.76 2.31 -4.86
C SER A 340 11.34 1.87 -3.46
N ALA A 341 10.92 0.61 -3.29
CA ALA A 341 10.50 0.06 -2.01
C ALA A 341 11.66 -0.01 -1.02
N ALA A 342 12.86 -0.38 -1.50
CA ALA A 342 14.07 -0.47 -0.69
C ALA A 342 14.54 0.89 -0.16
N LEU A 343 14.24 2.00 -0.86
CA LEU A 343 14.49 3.36 -0.37
C LEU A 343 13.36 3.87 0.52
N CYS A 344 12.12 3.65 0.13
CA CYS A 344 10.95 4.21 0.80
C CYS A 344 10.70 3.58 2.18
N LEU A 345 10.83 2.26 2.31
CA LEU A 345 10.54 1.56 3.57
C LEU A 345 11.47 1.99 4.73
N PRO A 346 12.81 2.04 4.57
CA PRO A 346 13.69 2.56 5.61
C PRO A 346 13.40 4.02 5.94
N ALA A 347 13.05 4.84 4.95
CA ALA A 347 12.68 6.23 5.18
C ALA A 347 11.39 6.35 6.01
N ILE A 348 10.36 5.54 5.72
CA ILE A 348 9.14 5.47 6.54
C ILE A 348 9.49 5.03 7.96
N ALA A 349 10.29 3.98 8.13
CA ALA A 349 10.69 3.49 9.44
C ALA A 349 11.48 4.55 10.24
N GLY A 350 12.41 5.26 9.58
CA GLY A 350 13.17 6.35 10.16
C GLY A 350 12.29 7.54 10.56
N GLY A 351 11.34 7.93 9.71
CA GLY A 351 10.36 8.97 10.03
C GLY A 351 9.47 8.61 11.23
N ALA A 352 9.02 7.36 11.28
CA ALA A 352 8.23 6.85 12.41
C ALA A 352 9.06 6.82 13.71
N TRP A 353 10.32 6.39 13.64
CA TRP A 353 11.24 6.40 14.78
C TRP A 353 11.47 7.82 15.32
N LEU A 354 11.70 8.80 14.43
CA LEU A 354 11.85 10.21 14.80
C LEU A 354 10.59 10.75 15.49
N ALA A 355 9.41 10.45 14.95
CA ALA A 355 8.15 10.88 15.56
C ALA A 355 7.90 10.25 16.93
N MET A 356 8.23 8.97 17.11
CA MET A 356 8.11 8.31 18.41
C MET A 356 9.05 8.93 19.45
N LYS A 357 10.31 9.19 19.08
CA LYS A 357 11.24 9.93 19.96
C LYS A 357 10.73 11.33 20.31
N TRP A 358 10.18 12.03 19.33
CA TRP A 358 9.60 13.35 19.55
C TRP A 358 8.39 13.31 20.51
N GLN A 359 7.49 12.32 20.36
CA GLN A 359 6.36 12.13 21.28
C GLN A 359 6.83 11.78 22.69
N MET A 360 7.83 10.90 22.83
CA MET A 360 8.40 10.54 24.14
C MET A 360 9.08 11.72 24.82
N SER A 361 9.74 12.62 24.07
CA SER A 361 10.37 13.82 24.66
C SER A 361 9.38 14.87 25.18
N ARG A 362 8.09 14.72 24.85
CA ARG A 362 7.00 15.61 25.28
C ARG A 362 6.26 15.10 26.52
N LEU A 363 6.44 13.83 26.87
CA LEU A 363 5.91 13.19 28.08
C LEU A 363 6.93 13.36 29.21
#